data_AF-A0A0F9TZ65-F1
#
_entry.id   AF-A0A0F9TZ65-F1
#
_cell.length_a   1.000
_cell.length_b   1.000
_cell.length_c   1.000
_cell.angle_alpha   90.00
_cell.angle_beta   90.00
_cell.angle_gamma   90.00
#
_symmetry.space_group_name_H-M   'P 1'
#
loop_
_entity.id
_entity.type
_entity.pdbx_description
1 polymer ?
#
loop_
_entity_poly.entity_id
_entity_poly.type
_entity_poly.pdbx_seq_one_letter_code
_entity_poly.pdbx_strand_id
1 'polypeptide(L)'
;MQLSSESGTYISARISEYKMPPLEDMLVMGKDAPIGSIAMKKALDLLVKTPYEQIDVDDDVIGDILIRKSLLRRISREQLMSFVLTHIKSLLGPEEVLHMELNIDVHLSRIK
;
A
#
# COMPACT_ATOMS: atom_id res chain seq x y z
N MET A 1 -6.03 52.50 -36.23
CA MET A 1 -6.85 51.98 -35.11
C MET A 1 -5.96 51.08 -34.28
N GLN A 2 -5.70 51.47 -33.04
CA GLN A 2 -4.62 50.96 -32.18
C GLN A 2 -5.13 49.71 -31.43
N LEU A 3 -4.49 48.57 -31.60
CA LEU A 3 -4.76 47.36 -30.82
C LEU A 3 -4.05 47.50 -29.47
N SER A 4 -4.80 47.85 -28.43
CA SER A 4 -4.35 47.79 -27.04
C SER A 4 -4.26 46.31 -26.63
N SER A 5 -3.04 45.81 -26.42
CA SER A 5 -2.83 44.50 -25.82
C SER A 5 -3.17 44.58 -24.33
N GLU A 6 -4.39 44.19 -23.97
CA GLU A 6 -4.72 43.90 -22.57
C GLU A 6 -3.94 42.64 -22.16
N SER A 7 -2.97 42.80 -21.26
CA SER A 7 -2.35 41.67 -20.58
C SER A 7 -3.35 41.16 -19.53
N GLY A 8 -4.18 40.20 -19.94
CA GLY A 8 -5.10 39.49 -19.05
C GLY A 8 -4.56 38.10 -18.72
N THR A 9 -4.49 37.76 -17.45
CA THR A 9 -4.19 36.38 -17.02
C THR A 9 -5.47 35.55 -17.04
N TYR A 10 -5.55 34.57 -17.93
CA TYR A 10 -6.63 33.60 -17.97
C TYR A 10 -6.27 32.37 -17.13
N ILE A 11 -7.02 32.12 -16.05
CA ILE A 11 -6.85 30.96 -15.19
C ILE A 11 -8.08 30.06 -15.38
N SER A 12 -7.86 28.84 -15.88
CA SER A 12 -8.87 27.78 -15.91
C SER A 12 -8.47 26.64 -14.99
N ALA A 13 -9.42 26.12 -14.22
CA ALA A 13 -9.21 24.98 -13.33
C ALA A 13 -10.26 23.92 -13.59
N ARG A 14 -9.82 22.67 -13.70
CA ARG A 14 -10.69 21.49 -13.68
C ARG A 14 -10.63 20.88 -12.30
N ILE A 15 -11.77 20.88 -11.61
CA ILE A 15 -11.90 20.36 -10.25
C ILE A 15 -12.49 18.95 -10.35
N SER A 16 -11.87 18.01 -9.65
CA SER A 16 -12.38 16.66 -9.43
C SER A 16 -12.22 16.29 -7.97
N GLU A 17 -13.04 15.37 -7.49
CA GLU A 17 -12.91 14.82 -6.14
C GLU A 17 -11.54 14.15 -5.97
N TYR A 18 -10.89 14.43 -4.84
CA TYR A 18 -9.61 13.83 -4.48
C TYR A 18 -9.85 12.43 -3.90
N LYS A 19 -9.33 11.38 -4.58
CA LYS A 19 -9.43 9.97 -4.14
C LYS A 19 -8.19 9.59 -3.36
N MET A 20 -8.27 9.63 -2.04
CA MET A 20 -7.15 9.40 -1.11
C MET A 20 -7.39 8.16 -0.24
N PRO A 21 -6.31 7.42 0.09
CA PRO A 21 -5.44 6.70 -0.84
C PRO A 21 -6.09 5.37 -1.28
N PRO A 22 -5.73 4.82 -2.45
CA PRO A 22 -6.22 3.51 -2.93
C PRO A 22 -5.45 2.36 -2.25
N LEU A 23 -5.32 2.39 -0.92
CA LEU A 23 -4.70 1.29 -0.18
C LEU A 23 -5.78 0.43 0.46
N GLU A 24 -6.05 -0.70 -0.16
CA GLU A 24 -7.09 -1.62 0.31
C GLU A 24 -6.54 -2.57 1.36
N ASP A 25 -5.50 -3.34 1.06
CA ASP A 25 -5.13 -4.45 1.94
C ASP A 25 -3.68 -4.45 2.41
N MET A 26 -2.72 -4.35 1.49
CA MET A 26 -1.33 -4.61 1.83
C MET A 26 -0.31 -3.87 0.96
N LEU A 27 0.81 -3.49 1.57
CA LEU A 27 2.05 -3.11 0.90
C LEU A 27 3.15 -4.12 1.22
N VAL A 28 3.91 -4.52 0.21
CA VAL A 28 5.19 -5.21 0.36
C VAL A 28 6.28 -4.25 -0.05
N MET A 29 7.21 -3.97 0.86
CA MET A 29 8.25 -2.98 0.64
C MET A 29 9.61 -3.64 0.56
N GLY A 30 10.38 -3.24 -0.45
CA GLY A 30 11.78 -3.62 -0.54
C GLY A 30 12.59 -3.04 0.62
N LYS A 31 13.69 -3.69 0.97
CA LYS A 31 14.57 -3.30 2.09
C LYS A 31 15.17 -1.89 1.92
N ASP A 32 15.32 -1.44 0.67
CA ASP A 32 15.89 -0.17 0.27
C ASP A 32 14.79 0.77 -0.28
N ALA A 33 13.51 0.52 0.05
CA ALA A 33 12.39 1.32 -0.43
C ALA A 33 12.58 2.82 -0.07
N PRO A 34 12.19 3.74 -0.97
CA PRO A 34 12.45 5.18 -0.82
C PRO A 34 11.76 5.80 0.40
N ILE A 35 10.74 5.13 0.95
CA ILE A 35 10.06 5.50 2.18
C ILE A 35 10.02 4.27 3.08
N GLY A 36 10.65 4.36 4.25
CA GLY A 36 10.65 3.28 5.23
C GLY A 36 9.27 3.00 5.85
N SER A 37 9.10 1.80 6.39
CA SER A 37 7.80 1.25 6.86
C SER A 37 7.14 2.10 7.92
N ILE A 38 7.94 2.62 8.85
CA ILE A 38 7.49 3.51 9.92
C ILE A 38 6.86 4.79 9.35
N ALA A 39 7.51 5.41 8.35
CA ALA A 39 7.02 6.63 7.74
C ALA A 39 5.77 6.37 6.91
N MET A 40 5.77 5.29 6.12
CA MET A 40 4.61 4.87 5.34
C MET A 40 3.41 4.54 6.24
N LYS A 41 3.61 3.77 7.31
CA LYS A 41 2.57 3.46 8.29
C LYS A 41 2.00 4.72 8.93
N LYS A 42 2.84 5.68 9.32
CA LYS A 42 2.36 6.97 9.87
C LYS A 42 1.51 7.73 8.86
N ALA A 43 1.90 7.72 7.57
CA ALA A 43 1.08 8.31 6.52
C ALA A 43 -0.28 7.58 6.45
N LEU A 44 -0.30 6.26 6.40
CA LEU A 44 -1.54 5.48 6.39
C LEU A 44 -2.42 5.74 7.61
N ASP A 45 -1.84 5.80 8.82
CA ASP A 45 -2.57 6.08 10.06
C ASP A 45 -3.24 7.48 10.03
N LEU A 46 -2.74 8.44 9.23
CA LEU A 46 -3.38 9.74 9.01
C LEU A 46 -4.44 9.73 7.89
N LEU A 47 -4.27 8.86 6.90
CA LEU A 47 -5.05 8.85 5.68
C LEU A 47 -6.26 7.90 5.76
N VAL A 48 -6.18 6.83 6.55
CA VAL A 48 -7.23 5.81 6.66
C VAL A 48 -7.54 5.48 8.12
N LYS A 49 -8.81 5.21 8.42
CA LYS A 49 -9.25 4.83 9.77
C LYS A 49 -8.85 3.40 10.16
N THR A 50 -8.41 2.60 9.20
CA THR A 50 -8.17 1.18 9.47
C THR A 50 -6.73 0.97 9.91
N PRO A 51 -6.49 0.29 11.04
CA PRO A 51 -5.14 0.08 11.52
C PRO A 51 -4.39 -0.88 10.61
N TYR A 52 -3.17 -0.48 10.25
CA TYR A 52 -2.19 -1.34 9.60
C TYR A 52 -1.22 -1.92 10.63
N GLU A 53 -0.80 -3.14 10.38
CA GLU A 53 0.22 -3.85 11.13
C GLU A 53 1.50 -3.90 10.29
N GLN A 54 2.62 -3.58 10.93
CA GLN A 54 3.94 -3.76 10.35
C GLN A 54 4.46 -5.14 10.73
N ILE A 55 4.99 -5.84 9.73
CA ILE A 55 5.67 -7.12 9.88
C ILE A 55 7.05 -6.96 9.25
N ASP A 56 8.08 -6.99 10.09
CA ASP A 56 9.47 -6.96 9.65
C ASP A 56 9.81 -8.30 8.99
N VAL A 57 10.54 -8.26 7.87
CA VAL A 57 10.95 -9.44 7.11
C VAL A 57 12.47 -9.48 7.06
N ASP A 58 13.06 -10.58 7.52
CA ASP A 58 14.49 -10.82 7.40
C ASP A 58 14.80 -11.48 6.04
N ASP A 59 14.96 -10.64 5.01
CA ASP A 59 15.22 -11.06 3.63
C ASP A 59 16.15 -10.08 2.91
N ASP A 60 16.84 -10.56 1.86
CA ASP A 60 17.79 -9.77 1.09
C ASP A 60 17.14 -8.81 0.08
N VAL A 61 15.83 -8.93 -0.15
CA VAL A 61 15.05 -8.06 -1.05
C VAL A 61 13.93 -7.36 -0.30
N ILE A 62 13.14 -8.09 0.49
CA ILE A 62 11.98 -7.53 1.21
C ILE A 62 12.41 -7.07 2.60
N GLY A 63 12.06 -5.85 2.99
CA GLY A 63 12.31 -5.34 4.34
C GLY A 63 11.08 -5.43 5.24
N ASP A 64 9.93 -5.01 4.72
CA ASP A 64 8.74 -4.82 5.54
C ASP A 64 7.46 -5.12 4.77
N ILE A 65 6.47 -5.60 5.52
CA ILE A 65 5.08 -5.74 5.08
C ILE A 65 4.21 -4.82 5.93
N LEU A 66 3.39 -4.00 5.27
CA LEU A 66 2.28 -3.28 5.92
C LEU A 66 0.98 -3.93 5.50
N ILE A 67 0.26 -4.55 6.43
CA ILE A 67 -1.01 -5.23 6.15
C ILE A 67 -2.13 -4.70 7.02
N ARG A 68 -3.34 -4.57 6.46
CA ARG A 68 -4.54 -4.26 7.22
C ARG A 68 -4.74 -5.28 8.34
N LYS A 69 -4.75 -4.82 9.59
CA LYS A 69 -4.78 -5.68 10.79
C LYS A 69 -5.97 -6.64 10.84
N SER A 70 -7.10 -6.31 10.21
CA SER A 70 -8.28 -7.19 10.15
C SER A 70 -8.05 -8.47 9.35
N LEU A 71 -7.14 -8.48 8.37
CA LEU A 71 -6.84 -9.66 7.56
C LEU A 71 -6.11 -10.73 8.36
N LEU A 72 -5.29 -10.32 9.33
CA LEU A 72 -4.57 -11.21 10.25
C LEU A 72 -5.50 -11.97 11.23
N ARG A 73 -6.83 -11.71 11.19
CA ARG A 73 -7.83 -12.55 11.87
C ARG A 73 -8.17 -13.82 11.08
N ARG A 74 -7.83 -13.88 9.80
CA ARG A 74 -8.19 -14.96 8.86
C ARG A 74 -6.97 -15.75 8.37
N ILE A 75 -5.79 -15.15 8.41
CA ILE A 75 -4.51 -15.77 8.03
C ILE A 75 -3.47 -15.49 9.12
N SER A 76 -2.62 -16.47 9.43
CA SER A 76 -1.51 -16.24 10.37
C SER A 76 -0.42 -15.38 9.73
N ARG A 77 0.41 -14.74 10.57
CA ARG A 77 1.56 -13.96 10.09
C ARG A 77 2.55 -14.83 9.31
N GLU A 78 2.79 -16.05 9.79
CA GLU A 78 3.71 -17.01 9.19
C GLU A 78 3.21 -17.47 7.82
N GLN A 79 1.91 -17.75 7.68
CA GLN A 79 1.31 -18.11 6.40
C GLN A 79 1.42 -16.96 5.39
N LEU A 80 1.16 -15.73 5.82
CA LEU A 80 1.32 -14.54 4.99
C LEU A 80 2.78 -14.36 4.55
N MET A 81 3.72 -14.42 5.49
CA MET A 81 5.15 -14.27 5.19
C MET A 81 5.62 -15.34 4.21
N SER A 82 5.23 -16.60 4.42
CA SER A 82 5.54 -17.70 3.51
C SER A 82 5.01 -17.45 2.10
N PHE A 83 3.77 -16.96 1.98
CA PHE A 83 3.16 -16.60 0.71
C PHE A 83 3.94 -15.49 -0.01
N VAL A 84 4.29 -14.41 0.70
CA VAL A 84 5.03 -13.27 0.13
C VAL A 84 6.42 -13.69 -0.33
N LEU A 85 7.18 -14.41 0.51
CA LEU A 85 8.53 -14.86 0.18
C LEU A 85 8.53 -15.84 -0.99
N THR A 86 7.50 -16.68 -1.11
CA THR A 86 7.41 -17.69 -2.18
C THR A 86 6.97 -17.10 -3.51
N HIS A 87 6.00 -16.17 -3.51
CA HIS A 87 5.32 -15.74 -4.74
C HIS A 87 5.60 -14.30 -5.16
N ILE A 88 5.93 -13.43 -4.21
CA ILE A 88 6.02 -11.98 -4.45
C ILE A 88 7.46 -11.50 -4.51
N LYS A 89 8.38 -12.14 -3.77
CA LYS A 89 9.80 -11.75 -3.72
C LYS A 89 10.42 -11.56 -5.10
N SER A 90 10.16 -12.46 -6.05
CA SER A 90 10.73 -12.40 -7.41
C SER A 90 10.13 -11.29 -8.29
N LEU A 91 9.05 -10.65 -7.84
CA LEU A 91 8.34 -9.58 -8.55
C LEU A 91 8.69 -8.18 -8.01
N LEU A 92 9.51 -8.10 -6.96
CA LEU A 92 9.84 -6.87 -6.26
C LEU A 92 11.35 -6.62 -6.30
N GLY A 93 11.76 -5.41 -6.68
CA GLY A 93 13.11 -4.92 -6.46
C GLY A 93 13.34 -4.37 -5.04
N PRO A 94 14.58 -4.35 -4.52
CA PRO A 94 14.88 -3.82 -3.18
C PRO A 94 14.45 -2.37 -2.95
N GLU A 95 14.37 -1.55 -3.99
CA GLU A 95 13.99 -0.13 -3.92
C GLU A 95 12.49 0.10 -4.21
N GLU A 96 11.70 -0.95 -4.43
CA GLU A 96 10.31 -0.84 -4.86
C GLU A 96 9.32 -1.00 -3.70
N VAL A 97 8.07 -0.60 -3.96
CA VAL A 97 6.93 -0.87 -3.09
C VAL A 97 5.79 -1.40 -3.94
N LEU A 98 5.32 -2.60 -3.64
CA LEU A 98 4.17 -3.20 -4.30
C LEU A 98 2.91 -3.00 -3.47
N HIS A 99 1.84 -2.55 -4.13
CA HIS A 99 0.49 -2.60 -3.59
C HIS A 99 -0.16 -3.94 -3.94
N MET A 100 -0.82 -4.55 -2.95
CA MET A 100 -1.53 -5.80 -3.09
C MET A 100 -2.92 -5.73 -2.48
N GLU A 101 -3.89 -6.22 -3.24
CA GLU A 101 -5.26 -6.51 -2.79
C GLU A 101 -5.35 -8.01 -2.47
N LEU A 102 -5.95 -8.36 -1.34
CA LEU A 102 -5.99 -9.72 -0.83
C LEU A 102 -7.44 -10.16 -0.58
N ASN A 103 -7.88 -11.18 -1.32
CA ASN A 103 -9.11 -11.89 -1.00
C ASN A 103 -8.81 -13.17 -0.20
N ILE A 104 -9.32 -13.24 1.04
CA ILE A 104 -9.12 -14.39 1.94
C ILE A 104 -10.47 -15.03 2.26
N ASP A 105 -10.73 -16.17 1.62
CA ASP A 105 -11.90 -17.02 1.85
C ASP A 105 -11.59 -18.13 2.85
N VAL A 106 -12.40 -18.22 3.92
CA VAL A 106 -12.25 -19.25 4.95
C VAL A 106 -13.35 -20.29 4.79
N HIS A 107 -12.98 -21.50 4.36
CA HIS A 107 -13.91 -22.62 4.25
C HIS A 107 -13.93 -23.43 5.54
N LEU A 108 -15.07 -23.43 6.22
CA LEU A 108 -15.29 -24.20 7.43
C LEU A 108 -16.13 -25.44 7.10
N SER A 109 -15.63 -26.61 7.47
CA SER A 109 -16.39 -27.86 7.45
C SER A 109 -16.33 -28.51 8.82
N ARG A 110 -17.44 -29.11 9.24
CA ARG A 110 -17.51 -29.90 10.46
C ARG A 110 -17.63 -31.36 10.05
N ILE A 111 -16.58 -32.12 10.27
CA ILE A 111 -16.65 -33.58 10.16
C ILE A 111 -17.44 -34.08 11.38
N LYS A 112 -18.48 -34.88 11.14
CA LYS A 112 -19.25 -35.56 12.19
C LYS A 112 -18.44 -36.71 12.77
#